data_AF-A0A2V2GCY8-F1
#
_entry.id   AF-A0A2V2GCY8-F1
#
_cell.length_a   1.000
_cell.length_b   1.000
_cell.length_c   1.000
_cell.angle_alpha   90.00
_cell.angle_beta   90.00
_cell.angle_gamma   90.00
#
_symmetry.space_group_name_H-M   'P 1'
#
loop_
_entity.id
_entity.type
_entity.pdbx_description
1 polymer ?
#
loop_
_entity_poly.entity_id
_entity_poly.type
_entity_poly.pdbx_seq_one_letter_code
_entity_poly.pdbx_strand_id
1 'polypeptide(L)'
;MSRTKKSLVGKIGYVDNKVLGLVGKDGKPLKGGHYVYIRETDGTRCNVNVITSLERTRKYRDGSIVKDRFGEPIADYALPKIEKVKKGYLYPIPKKDGNFTEWSAINLDGNINGIKIADIRYIGRKKIRTRHKWFVGKFTKK
;
A
#
# COMPACT_ATOMS: atom_id res chain seq x y z
N MET A 1 19.09 -17.52 5.99
CA MET A 1 18.38 -16.24 5.72
C MET A 1 18.66 -15.27 6.88
N SER A 2 19.20 -14.06 6.64
CA SER A 2 19.72 -13.17 7.71
C SER A 2 18.62 -12.67 8.67
N ARG A 3 18.98 -12.35 9.93
CA ARG A 3 18.05 -11.81 10.95
C ARG A 3 17.35 -10.53 10.46
N THR A 4 18.10 -9.65 9.79
CA THR A 4 17.59 -8.41 9.20
C THR A 4 16.51 -8.70 8.14
N LYS A 5 16.76 -9.68 7.26
CA LYS A 5 15.79 -10.09 6.22
C LYS A 5 14.48 -10.60 6.83
N LYS A 6 14.55 -11.46 7.86
CA LYS A 6 13.36 -11.94 8.60
C LYS A 6 12.60 -10.80 9.28
N SER A 7 13.29 -9.74 9.70
CA SER A 7 12.67 -8.63 10.43
C SER A 7 11.90 -7.64 9.54
N LEU A 8 12.17 -7.57 8.23
CA LEU A 8 11.61 -6.55 7.34
C LEU A 8 10.61 -7.10 6.32
N VAL A 9 10.84 -8.30 5.79
CA VAL A 9 9.96 -8.91 4.79
C VAL A 9 8.55 -9.09 5.35
N GLY A 10 7.56 -8.70 4.56
CA GLY A 10 6.15 -8.73 4.94
C GLY A 10 5.70 -7.62 5.88
N LYS A 11 6.57 -6.65 6.17
CA LYS A 11 6.19 -5.39 6.85
C LYS A 11 5.81 -4.32 5.84
N ILE A 12 5.09 -3.31 6.36
CA ILE A 12 4.67 -2.16 5.60
C ILE A 12 5.40 -0.93 6.11
N GLY A 13 5.96 -0.14 5.20
CA GLY A 13 6.54 1.18 5.47
C GLY A 13 5.89 2.27 4.64
N TYR A 14 6.44 3.47 4.67
CA TYR A 14 6.01 4.61 3.87
C TYR A 14 7.20 5.19 3.11
N VAL A 15 7.02 5.47 1.82
CA VAL A 15 8.07 5.98 0.93
C VAL A 15 7.51 7.13 0.11
N ASP A 16 8.31 8.18 -0.04
CA ASP A 16 7.94 9.35 -0.81
C ASP A 16 7.95 9.06 -2.31
N ASN A 17 7.04 9.69 -3.05
CA ASN A 17 6.88 9.49 -4.50
C ASN A 17 8.16 9.79 -5.28
N LYS A 18 8.98 10.75 -4.80
CA LYS A 18 10.30 11.04 -5.37
C LYS A 18 11.21 9.81 -5.35
N VAL A 19 11.24 9.07 -4.24
CA VAL A 19 12.05 7.86 -4.08
C VAL A 19 11.46 6.69 -4.88
N LEU A 20 10.13 6.64 -4.98
CA LEU A 20 9.42 5.65 -5.80
C LEU A 20 9.51 5.90 -7.31
N GLY A 21 10.07 7.03 -7.76
CA GLY A 21 10.13 7.40 -9.17
C GLY A 21 8.76 7.72 -9.79
N LEU A 22 7.75 8.02 -8.97
CA LEU A 22 6.39 8.29 -9.44
C LEU A 22 6.25 9.77 -9.83
N VAL A 23 6.13 10.01 -11.14
CA VAL A 23 6.03 11.34 -11.74
C VAL A 23 4.63 11.62 -12.27
N GLY A 24 4.25 12.90 -12.27
CA GLY A 24 3.04 13.38 -12.90
C GLY A 24 3.15 13.44 -14.43
N LYS A 25 2.07 13.86 -15.07
CA LYS A 25 2.02 14.09 -16.53
C LYS A 25 3.03 15.13 -17.02
N ASP A 26 3.48 16.00 -16.12
CA ASP A 26 4.48 17.04 -16.34
C ASP A 26 5.92 16.55 -16.11
N GLY A 27 6.13 15.25 -15.85
CA GLY A 27 7.44 14.67 -15.57
C GLY A 27 8.01 15.02 -14.19
N LYS A 28 7.29 15.79 -13.36
CA LYS A 28 7.74 16.16 -12.01
C LYS A 28 7.31 15.11 -10.99
N PRO A 29 8.10 14.87 -9.93
CA PRO A 29 7.69 13.96 -8.86
C PRO A 29 6.36 14.41 -8.23
N LEU A 30 5.44 13.46 -8.05
CA LEU A 30 4.18 13.73 -7.36
C LEU A 30 4.46 14.10 -5.89
N LYS A 31 3.69 15.03 -5.32
CA LYS A 31 3.79 15.33 -3.89
C LYS A 31 3.28 14.15 -3.05
N GLY A 32 3.85 13.98 -1.85
CA GLY A 32 3.48 12.92 -0.91
C GLY A 32 4.22 11.61 -1.17
N GLY A 33 3.54 10.50 -0.88
CA GLY A 33 4.13 9.17 -0.86
C GLY A 33 3.09 8.08 -0.66
N HIS A 34 3.55 6.84 -0.67
CA HIS A 34 2.70 5.67 -0.52
C HIS A 34 3.17 4.78 0.62
N TYR A 35 2.20 4.08 1.21
CA TYR A 35 2.54 2.88 1.96
C TYR A 35 3.06 1.82 0.99
N VAL A 36 4.08 1.07 1.41
CA VAL A 36 4.70 0.03 0.59
C VAL A 36 4.85 -1.26 1.39
N TYR A 37 4.57 -2.39 0.75
CA TYR A 37 4.79 -3.73 1.28
C TYR A 37 6.19 -4.22 0.90
N ILE A 38 7.03 -4.56 1.88
CA ILE A 38 8.39 -5.05 1.65
C ILE A 38 8.33 -6.53 1.28
N ARG A 39 8.64 -6.86 0.02
CA ARG A 39 8.65 -8.24 -0.47
C ARG A 39 9.95 -8.95 -0.17
N GLU A 40 11.05 -8.28 -0.49
CA GLU A 40 12.39 -8.84 -0.44
C GLU A 40 13.39 -7.79 -0.01
N THR A 41 14.49 -8.23 0.57
CA THR A 41 15.62 -7.37 0.92
C THR A 41 16.92 -8.16 0.88
N ASP A 42 18.00 -7.47 0.52
CA ASP A 42 19.39 -7.94 0.64
C ASP A 42 20.06 -7.50 1.96
N GLY A 43 19.37 -6.71 2.80
CA GLY A 43 19.91 -6.12 4.03
C GLY A 43 20.20 -4.62 3.94
N THR A 44 20.28 -4.06 2.73
CA THR A 44 20.51 -2.63 2.48
C THR A 44 19.38 -2.01 1.64
N ARG A 45 18.89 -2.78 0.66
CA ARG A 45 17.83 -2.40 -0.27
C ARG A 45 16.64 -3.34 -0.17
N CYS A 46 15.50 -2.87 -0.66
CA CYS A 46 14.23 -3.57 -0.63
C CYS A 46 13.55 -3.51 -2.00
N ASN A 47 12.94 -4.64 -2.37
CA ASN A 47 11.93 -4.70 -3.41
C ASN A 47 10.56 -4.59 -2.76
N VAL A 48 9.71 -3.69 -3.27
CA VAL A 48 8.46 -3.32 -2.64
C VAL A 48 7.29 -3.34 -3.62
N ASN A 49 6.09 -3.49 -3.08
CA ASN A 49 4.84 -3.20 -3.78
C ASN A 49 4.20 -1.96 -3.20
N VAL A 50 3.64 -1.12 -4.05
CA VAL A 50 2.84 0.03 -3.61
C VAL A 50 1.48 -0.45 -3.07
N ILE A 51 1.05 0.14 -1.95
CA ILE A 51 -0.30 -0.02 -1.41
C ILE A 51 -1.14 1.18 -1.84
N THR A 52 -2.35 0.89 -2.31
CA THR A 52 -3.28 1.90 -2.83
C THR A 52 -4.65 1.76 -2.19
N SER A 53 -5.31 2.88 -1.89
CA SER A 53 -6.71 2.87 -1.43
C SER A 53 -7.64 2.48 -2.57
N LEU A 54 -8.58 1.58 -2.30
CA LEU A 54 -9.65 1.15 -3.20
C LEU A 54 -10.92 2.01 -3.07
N GLU A 55 -10.97 2.82 -2.04
CA GLU A 55 -12.06 3.76 -1.75
C GLU A 55 -11.48 5.09 -1.29
N ARG A 56 -12.35 6.09 -1.19
CA ARG A 56 -12.06 7.36 -0.54
C ARG A 56 -13.17 7.68 0.43
N THR A 57 -12.84 7.87 1.71
CA THR A 57 -13.82 8.30 2.71
C THR A 57 -14.30 9.71 2.37
N ARG A 58 -15.63 9.90 2.31
CA ARG A 58 -16.24 11.19 2.03
C ARG A 58 -16.07 12.11 3.23
N LYS A 59 -15.72 13.37 2.97
CA LYS A 59 -15.49 14.39 3.99
C LYS A 59 -16.24 15.67 3.64
N TYR A 60 -16.71 16.38 4.66
CA TYR A 60 -17.19 17.75 4.55
C TYR A 60 -16.03 18.72 4.30
N ARG A 61 -16.34 19.98 4.00
CA ARG A 61 -15.33 21.03 3.73
C ARG A 61 -14.40 21.30 4.91
N ASP A 62 -14.89 21.11 6.14
CA ASP A 62 -14.14 21.24 7.39
C ASP A 62 -13.23 20.02 7.69
N GLY A 63 -13.28 18.98 6.85
CA GLY A 63 -12.50 17.75 7.00
C GLY A 63 -13.15 16.66 7.86
N SER A 64 -14.33 16.91 8.43
CA SER A 64 -15.08 15.90 9.18
C SER A 64 -15.63 14.81 8.27
N ILE A 65 -15.74 13.58 8.77
CA ILE A 65 -16.17 12.41 7.99
C ILE A 65 -17.68 12.41 7.80
N VAL A 66 -18.14 12.25 6.56
CA VAL A 66 -19.56 12.06 6.26
C VAL A 66 -19.96 10.64 6.69
N LYS A 67 -21.03 10.54 7.47
CA LYS A 67 -21.56 9.29 8.00
C LYS A 67 -22.97 9.03 7.49
N ASP A 68 -23.34 7.76 7.40
CA ASP A 68 -24.71 7.35 7.10
C ASP A 68 -25.62 7.47 8.33
N ARG A 69 -26.89 7.07 8.18
CA ARG A 69 -27.89 7.09 9.27
C ARG A 69 -27.54 6.20 10.47
N PHE A 70 -26.58 5.27 10.33
CA PHE A 70 -26.10 4.39 11.39
C PHE A 70 -24.78 4.87 11.99
N GLY A 71 -24.24 6.00 11.53
CA GLY A 71 -22.99 6.57 12.01
C GLY A 71 -21.74 5.98 11.33
N GLU A 72 -21.91 5.17 10.29
CA GLU A 72 -20.80 4.54 9.57
C GLU A 72 -20.24 5.47 8.49
N PRO A 73 -18.90 5.56 8.32
CA PRO A 73 -18.29 6.39 7.28
C PRO A 73 -18.76 6.03 5.87
N ILE A 74 -19.23 7.02 5.12
CA ILE A 74 -19.54 6.88 3.69
C ILE A 74 -18.23 6.96 2.90
N ALA A 75 -18.06 6.07 1.93
CA ALA A 75 -16.90 6.05 1.05
C ALA A 75 -17.32 5.86 -0.42
N ASP A 76 -16.58 6.52 -1.31
CA ASP A 76 -16.74 6.37 -2.76
C ASP A 76 -15.66 5.41 -3.28
N TYR A 77 -16.05 4.38 -4.05
CA TYR A 77 -15.13 3.38 -4.56
C TYR A 77 -14.38 3.86 -5.81
N ALA A 78 -13.09 3.58 -5.87
CA ALA A 78 -12.28 3.83 -7.06
C ALA A 78 -12.52 2.73 -8.10
N LEU A 79 -13.59 2.86 -8.90
CA LEU A 79 -14.04 1.84 -9.87
C LEU A 79 -12.92 1.25 -10.76
N PRO A 80 -11.97 2.05 -11.32
CA PRO A 80 -10.88 1.49 -12.11
C PRO A 80 -9.96 0.55 -11.30
N LYS A 81 -9.79 0.80 -10.00
CA LYS A 81 -8.98 -0.07 -9.12
C LYS A 81 -9.76 -1.33 -8.73
N ILE A 82 -11.07 -1.24 -8.54
CA ILE A 82 -11.92 -2.41 -8.32
C ILE A 82 -11.86 -3.36 -9.52
N GLU A 83 -11.83 -2.83 -10.74
CA GLU A 83 -11.64 -3.64 -11.94
C GLU A 83 -10.27 -4.34 -11.97
N LYS A 84 -9.21 -3.64 -11.52
CA LYS A 84 -7.88 -4.26 -11.35
C LYS A 84 -7.86 -5.36 -10.28
N VAL A 85 -8.66 -5.24 -9.22
CA VAL A 85 -8.83 -6.32 -8.23
C VAL A 85 -9.44 -7.56 -8.89
N LYS A 86 -10.53 -7.40 -9.65
CA LYS A 86 -11.18 -8.52 -10.37
C LYS A 86 -10.21 -9.23 -11.33
N LYS A 87 -9.37 -8.46 -12.01
CA LYS A 87 -8.36 -8.96 -12.95
C LYS A 87 -7.09 -9.52 -12.28
N GLY A 88 -7.00 -9.49 -10.95
CA GLY A 88 -5.85 -10.03 -10.20
C GLY A 88 -4.58 -9.17 -10.24
N TYR A 89 -4.68 -7.90 -10.64
CA TYR A 89 -3.55 -6.96 -10.60
C TYR A 89 -3.37 -6.30 -9.21
N LEU A 90 -4.47 -6.19 -8.45
CA LEU A 90 -4.46 -5.69 -7.09
C LEU A 90 -4.93 -6.80 -6.14
N TYR A 91 -4.19 -7.01 -5.05
CA TYR A 91 -4.61 -7.89 -3.97
C TYR A 91 -5.35 -7.09 -2.89
N PRO A 92 -6.67 -7.24 -2.73
CA PRO A 92 -7.43 -6.48 -1.76
C PRO A 92 -7.12 -6.95 -0.33
N ILE A 93 -6.96 -6.00 0.58
CA ILE A 93 -6.84 -6.26 2.02
C ILE A 93 -8.14 -5.80 2.66
N PRO A 94 -9.00 -6.69 3.19
CA PRO A 94 -10.22 -6.29 3.89
C PRO A 94 -9.93 -5.25 4.99
N LYS A 95 -10.83 -4.27 5.18
CA LYS A 95 -10.63 -3.18 6.17
C LYS A 95 -10.28 -3.68 7.56
N LYS A 96 -10.95 -4.74 8.03
CA LYS A 96 -10.72 -5.33 9.36
C LYS A 96 -9.42 -6.13 9.46
N ASP A 97 -8.76 -6.39 8.34
CA ASP A 97 -7.56 -7.19 8.26
C ASP A 97 -6.27 -6.35 8.12
N GLY A 98 -6.40 -5.02 8.06
CA GLY A 98 -5.29 -4.08 8.18
C GLY A 98 -5.66 -2.88 9.05
N ASN A 99 -4.67 -2.08 9.45
CA ASN A 99 -4.92 -0.84 10.22
C ASN A 99 -4.81 0.41 9.33
N PHE A 100 -5.30 0.31 8.10
CA PHE A 100 -5.43 1.45 7.18
C PHE A 100 -6.69 2.25 7.49
N THR A 101 -6.68 3.53 7.13
CA THR A 101 -7.87 4.38 7.27
C THR A 101 -8.93 4.04 6.22
N GLU A 102 -8.49 3.62 5.03
CA GLU A 102 -9.34 3.30 3.89
C GLU A 102 -9.15 1.84 3.49
N TRP A 103 -10.18 1.23 2.88
CA TRP A 103 -10.01 -0.06 2.23
C TRP A 103 -8.90 0.01 1.19
N SER A 104 -7.93 -0.89 1.28
CA SER A 104 -6.66 -0.79 0.55
C SER A 104 -6.31 -2.11 -0.14
N ALA A 105 -5.45 -2.03 -1.15
CA ALA A 105 -4.91 -3.18 -1.85
C ALA A 105 -3.41 -3.05 -2.08
N ILE A 106 -2.73 -4.19 -2.16
CA ILE A 106 -1.33 -4.27 -2.60
C ILE A 106 -1.31 -4.40 -4.11
N ASN A 107 -0.51 -3.57 -4.79
CA ASN A 107 -0.32 -3.68 -6.21
C ASN A 107 0.66 -4.81 -6.56
N LEU A 108 0.18 -5.84 -7.27
CA LEU A 108 0.97 -7.00 -7.68
C LEU A 108 1.70 -6.80 -9.03
N ASP A 109 1.36 -5.75 -9.80
CA ASP A 109 1.96 -5.42 -11.11
C ASP A 109 3.00 -4.29 -11.06
N GLY A 110 2.81 -3.32 -10.17
CA GLY A 110 3.63 -2.12 -10.03
C GLY A 110 4.81 -2.32 -9.07
N ASN A 111 5.66 -3.28 -9.41
CA ASN A 111 6.82 -3.67 -8.63
C ASN A 111 7.91 -2.58 -8.68
N ILE A 112 8.35 -2.11 -7.50
CA ILE A 112 9.44 -1.14 -7.41
C ILE A 112 10.62 -1.81 -6.69
N ASN A 113 11.79 -1.79 -7.33
CA ASN A 113 12.95 -2.55 -6.88
C ASN A 113 14.08 -1.61 -6.41
N GLY A 114 14.94 -2.11 -5.51
CA GLY A 114 16.18 -1.43 -5.13
C GLY A 114 16.04 -0.19 -4.24
N ILE A 115 14.89 0.01 -3.60
CA ILE A 115 14.68 1.13 -2.65
C ILE A 115 15.59 0.93 -1.44
N LYS A 116 16.37 1.95 -1.04
CA LYS A 116 17.21 1.85 0.16
C LYS A 116 16.32 1.74 1.39
N ILE A 117 16.66 0.87 2.33
CA ILE A 117 15.90 0.71 3.59
C ILE A 117 15.79 2.04 4.35
N ALA A 118 16.85 2.86 4.32
CA ALA A 118 16.90 4.16 4.98
C ALA A 118 15.81 5.14 4.50
N ASP A 119 15.33 5.00 3.25
CA ASP A 119 14.28 5.84 2.68
C ASP A 119 12.87 5.37 3.06
N ILE A 120 12.75 4.20 3.71
CA ILE A 120 11.48 3.62 4.12
C ILE A 120 11.18 3.99 5.57
N ARG A 121 10.17 4.84 5.75
CA ARG A 121 9.76 5.36 7.05
C ARG A 121 8.68 4.50 7.70
N TYR A 122 8.57 4.57 9.03
CA TYR A 122 7.48 4.00 9.83
C TYR A 122 7.24 2.49 9.62
N ILE A 123 8.31 1.72 9.36
CA ILE A 123 8.21 0.29 9.09
C ILE A 123 7.52 -0.43 10.25
N GLY A 124 6.46 -1.18 9.94
CA GLY A 124 5.70 -1.97 10.91
C GLY A 124 4.62 -1.19 11.67
N ARG A 125 4.49 0.13 11.45
CA ARG A 125 3.38 0.93 12.01
C ARG A 125 2.05 0.54 11.37
N LYS A 126 2.05 0.35 10.04
CA LYS A 126 0.93 -0.30 9.34
C LYS A 126 1.13 -1.80 9.30
N LYS A 127 0.05 -2.55 9.46
CA LYS A 127 0.05 -4.01 9.58
C LYS A 127 -1.14 -4.59 8.81
N ILE A 128 -0.94 -5.80 8.34
CA ILE A 128 -1.98 -6.67 7.78
C ILE A 128 -1.91 -8.03 8.46
N ARG A 129 -3.04 -8.74 8.52
CA ARG A 129 -3.09 -10.11 9.03
C ARG A 129 -2.16 -11.03 8.23
N THR A 130 -1.54 -11.99 8.92
CA THR A 130 -0.50 -12.87 8.38
C THR A 130 -0.95 -13.63 7.13
N ARG A 131 -2.22 -14.04 7.06
CA ARG A 131 -2.80 -14.73 5.89
C ARG A 131 -2.53 -14.00 4.57
N HIS A 132 -2.59 -12.66 4.57
CA HIS A 132 -2.39 -11.86 3.36
C HIS A 132 -0.94 -11.87 2.88
N LYS A 133 0.03 -12.00 3.80
CA LYS A 133 1.45 -12.01 3.46
C LYS A 133 1.79 -13.19 2.56
N TRP A 134 1.19 -14.35 2.84
CA TRP A 134 1.35 -15.55 2.03
C TRP A 134 0.77 -15.36 0.62
N PHE A 135 -0.46 -14.85 0.51
CA PHE A 135 -1.10 -14.62 -0.78
C PHE A 135 -0.34 -13.63 -1.65
N VAL A 136 0.11 -12.51 -1.06
CA VAL A 136 0.93 -11.53 -1.77
C VAL A 136 2.21 -12.18 -2.28
N GLY A 137 2.93 -12.93 -1.44
CA GLY A 137 4.15 -13.63 -1.85
C GLY A 137 3.92 -14.63 -2.99
N LYS A 138 2.78 -15.35 -2.96
CA LYS A 138 2.43 -16.35 -3.98
C LYS A 138 2.06 -15.75 -5.33
N PHE A 139 1.32 -14.64 -5.32
CA PHE A 139 0.71 -14.07 -6.53
C PHE A 139 1.38 -12.80 -7.05
N THR A 140 2.40 -12.31 -6.35
CA THR A 140 3.27 -11.25 -6.89
C THR A 140 3.85 -11.71 -8.23
N LYS A 141 3.57 -10.95 -9.29
CA LYS A 141 4.21 -11.16 -10.60
C LYS A 141 5.66 -10.74 -10.48
N LYS A 142 6.61 -11.53 -10.99
CA LYS A 142 8.04 -11.20 -10.94
C LYS A 142 8.38 -10.16 -12.00
#